data_AF-A0A7V3FMS7-F1
#
_entry.id   AF-A0A7V3FMS7-F1
#
_cell.length_a   1.000
_cell.length_b   1.000
_cell.length_c   1.000
_cell.angle_alpha   90.00
_cell.angle_beta   90.00
_cell.angle_gamma   90.00
#
_symmetry.space_group_name_H-M   'P 1'
#
loop_
_entity.id
_entity.type
_entity.pdbx_description
1 polymer ?
#
loop_
_entity_poly.entity_id
_entity_poly.type
_entity_poly.pdbx_seq_one_letter_code
_entity_poly.pdbx_strand_id
1 'polypeptide(L)'
;TSFFGQDPNWGRVFAAVGYSGETFDPSRVDIFYGPVPLVRRGLPTPVANEARAHKIMKNKSFRVLVELNGGRGEAKVWTSDLGYGYVKINAEYRT
;
A
#
# COMPACT_ATOMS: atom_id res chain seq x y z
N THR A 1 -2.78 2.37 8.99
CA THR A 1 -2.91 3.76 9.45
C THR A 1 -2.56 4.79 8.38
N SER A 2 -1.54 4.59 7.52
CA SER A 2 -1.24 5.52 6.42
C SER A 2 -2.44 5.71 5.47
N PHE A 3 -3.20 4.65 5.21
CA PHE A 3 -4.43 4.72 4.42
C PHE A 3 -5.51 5.62 5.06
N PHE A 4 -5.72 5.52 6.37
CA PHE A 4 -6.65 6.38 7.12
C PHE A 4 -6.20 7.85 7.09
N GLY A 5 -4.90 8.09 7.25
CA GLY A 5 -4.30 9.42 7.16
C GLY A 5 -4.16 9.97 5.74
N GLN A 6 -4.57 9.19 4.71
CA GLN A 6 -4.40 9.54 3.29
C GLN A 6 -2.95 9.89 2.92
N ASP A 7 -2.00 9.29 3.61
CA ASP A 7 -0.56 9.47 3.43
C ASP A 7 -0.04 8.41 2.42
N PRO A 8 0.44 8.80 1.22
CA PRO A 8 0.90 7.90 0.17
C PRO A 8 2.26 7.25 0.49
N ASN A 9 2.40 6.74 1.72
CA ASN A 9 3.61 6.13 2.26
C ASN A 9 3.80 4.70 1.70
N TRP A 10 4.30 4.65 0.47
CA TRP A 10 4.65 3.41 -0.22
C TRP A 10 5.79 2.65 0.48
N GLY A 11 6.64 3.34 1.25
CA GLY A 11 7.72 2.72 2.02
C GLY A 11 7.21 1.71 3.04
N ARG A 12 6.06 1.97 3.68
CA ARG A 12 5.39 1.00 4.57
C ARG A 12 4.88 -0.24 3.81
N VAL A 13 4.39 -0.07 2.59
CA VAL A 13 3.97 -1.20 1.74
C VAL A 13 5.19 -2.02 1.32
N PHE A 14 6.27 -1.36 0.89
CA PHE A 14 7.52 -2.02 0.51
C PHE A 14 8.12 -2.81 1.69
N ALA A 15 8.13 -2.23 2.89
CA ALA A 15 8.58 -2.92 4.10
C ALA A 15 7.72 -4.15 4.41
N ALA A 16 6.39 -4.04 4.33
CA ALA A 16 5.49 -5.17 4.55
C ALA A 16 5.71 -6.32 3.55
N VAL A 17 5.97 -5.99 2.28
CA VAL A 17 6.35 -6.98 1.25
C VAL A 17 7.68 -7.66 1.60
N GLY A 18 8.65 -6.91 2.10
CA GLY A 18 9.94 -7.44 2.58
C GLY A 18 9.81 -8.40 3.77
N TYR A 19 8.79 -8.23 4.62
CA TYR A 19 8.50 -9.13 5.75
C TYR A 19 7.63 -10.34 5.38
N SER A 20 7.35 -10.56 4.09
CA SER A 20 6.48 -11.67 3.64
C SER A 20 7.05 -13.07 3.90
N GLY A 21 8.37 -13.19 4.11
CA GLY A 21 9.07 -14.48 4.24
C GLY A 21 9.39 -15.14 2.89
N GLU A 22 8.94 -14.57 1.78
CA GLU A 22 9.20 -15.08 0.43
C GLU A 22 10.50 -14.53 -0.15
N THR A 23 11.15 -15.32 -1.01
CA THR A 23 12.35 -14.88 -1.73
C THR A 23 11.96 -14.19 -3.03
N PHE A 24 12.31 -12.91 -3.15
CA PHE A 24 12.15 -12.12 -4.38
C PHE A 24 13.28 -11.10 -4.50
N ASP A 25 13.44 -10.51 -5.68
CA ASP A 25 14.43 -9.46 -5.93
C ASP A 25 13.79 -8.07 -5.70
N PRO A 26 14.20 -7.32 -4.65
CA PRO A 26 13.64 -6.01 -4.34
C PRO A 26 13.85 -4.99 -5.47
N SER A 27 14.89 -5.14 -6.28
CA SER A 27 15.19 -4.24 -7.42
C SER A 27 14.20 -4.38 -8.57
N ARG A 28 13.31 -5.37 -8.52
CA ARG A 28 12.28 -5.61 -9.53
C ARG A 28 10.89 -5.22 -9.05
N VAL A 29 10.74 -4.78 -7.80
CA VAL A 29 9.42 -4.47 -7.22
C VAL A 29 8.88 -3.16 -7.77
N ASP A 30 7.61 -3.18 -8.18
CA ASP A 30 6.84 -2.00 -8.54
C ASP A 30 5.63 -1.84 -7.60
N ILE A 31 5.31 -0.61 -7.20
CA ILE A 31 4.16 -0.31 -6.32
C ILE A 31 3.35 0.82 -6.94
N PHE A 32 2.03 0.63 -7.02
CA PHE A 32 1.09 1.60 -7.58
C PHE A 32 -0.10 1.84 -6.68
N TYR A 33 -0.52 3.10 -6.58
CA TYR A 33 -1.80 3.48 -5.98
C TYR A 33 -2.74 3.93 -7.12
N GLY A 34 -3.76 3.12 -7.39
CA GLY A 34 -4.57 3.25 -8.60
C GLY A 34 -3.69 3.17 -9.87
N PRO A 35 -3.73 4.17 -10.77
CA PRO A 35 -2.88 4.23 -11.95
C PRO A 35 -1.52 4.91 -11.70
N VAL A 36 -1.23 5.35 -10.47
CA VAL A 36 -0.05 6.16 -10.16
C VAL A 36 1.09 5.26 -9.68
N PRO A 37 2.22 5.19 -10.40
CA PRO A 37 3.40 4.48 -9.92
C PRO A 37 4.04 5.28 -8.79
N LEU A 38 4.37 4.61 -7.69
CA LEU A 38 5.11 5.18 -6.55
C LEU A 38 6.53 4.59 -6.47
N VAL A 39 6.66 3.29 -6.74
CA VAL A 39 7.94 2.60 -6.86
C VAL A 39 8.01 1.93 -8.22
N ARG A 40 9.17 2.05 -8.89
CA ARG A 40 9.48 1.35 -10.13
C ARG A 40 10.88 0.76 -10.07
N ARG A 41 11.02 -0.54 -10.35
CA ARG A 41 12.31 -1.27 -10.29
C ARG A 41 13.03 -1.04 -8.95
N GLY A 42 12.29 -1.19 -7.85
CA GLY A 42 12.81 -1.01 -6.49
C GLY A 42 13.17 0.44 -6.12
N LEU A 43 12.98 1.42 -7.00
CA LEU A 43 13.35 2.82 -6.79
C LEU A 43 12.11 3.73 -6.73
N PRO A 44 12.17 4.83 -5.95
CA PRO A 44 11.08 5.80 -5.90
C PRO A 44 10.89 6.49 -7.25
N THR A 45 9.62 6.76 -7.58
CA THR A 45 9.24 7.58 -8.74
C THR A 45 9.24 9.08 -8.38
N PRO A 46 9.05 10.02 -9.33
CA PRO A 46 9.07 11.44 -9.01
C PRO A 46 8.06 11.82 -7.92
N VAL A 47 8.46 12.71 -7.01
CA VAL A 47 7.65 13.18 -5.86
C VAL A 47 6.26 13.70 -6.28
N ALA A 48 6.12 14.24 -7.51
CA ALA A 48 4.83 14.65 -8.04
C ALA A 48 3.77 13.52 -8.07
N ASN A 49 4.20 12.26 -8.15
CA ASN A 49 3.30 11.10 -8.08
C ASN A 49 2.72 10.91 -6.68
N GLU A 50 3.41 11.31 -5.61
CA GLU A 50 2.85 11.25 -4.26
C GLU A 50 1.64 12.16 -4.12
N ALA A 51 1.70 13.38 -4.68
CA ALA A 51 0.56 14.30 -4.71
C ALA A 51 -0.63 13.73 -5.52
N ARG A 52 -0.35 12.98 -6.60
CA ARG A 52 -1.40 12.28 -7.39
C ARG A 52 -1.97 11.10 -6.61
N ALA A 53 -1.15 10.31 -5.95
CA ALA A 53 -1.57 9.20 -5.12
C ALA A 53 -2.41 9.67 -3.92
N HIS A 54 -2.04 10.78 -3.28
CA HIS A 54 -2.85 11.41 -2.23
C HIS A 54 -4.28 11.72 -2.72
N LYS A 55 -4.45 12.21 -3.95
CA LYS A 55 -5.78 12.41 -4.54
C LYS A 55 -6.55 11.10 -4.72
N ILE A 56 -5.87 10.02 -5.13
CA ILE A 56 -6.47 8.68 -5.27
C ILE A 56 -6.93 8.14 -3.91
N MET A 57 -6.16 8.35 -2.85
CA MET A 57 -6.47 7.89 -1.50
C MET A 57 -7.67 8.58 -0.86
N LYS A 58 -8.14 9.72 -1.41
CA LYS A 58 -9.37 10.39 -0.97
C LYS A 58 -10.63 9.66 -1.42
N ASN A 59 -10.51 8.74 -2.38
CA ASN A 59 -11.65 7.94 -2.81
C ASN A 59 -12.04 6.95 -1.70
N LYS A 60 -13.33 6.62 -1.63
CA LYS A 60 -13.87 5.63 -0.68
C LYS A 60 -13.17 4.26 -0.80
N SER A 61 -12.69 3.93 -1.99
CA SER A 61 -11.91 2.74 -2.27
C SER A 61 -10.85 3.05 -3.32
N PHE A 62 -9.67 2.48 -3.17
CA PHE A 62 -8.62 2.55 -4.17
C PHE A 62 -7.84 1.24 -4.19
N ARG A 63 -7.17 0.98 -5.32
CA ARG A 63 -6.32 -0.21 -5.49
C ARG A 63 -4.89 0.11 -5.09
N VAL A 64 -4.28 -0.78 -4.31
CA VAL A 64 -2.82 -0.88 -4.18
C VAL A 64 -2.38 -2.09 -4.98
N LEU A 65 -1.49 -1.89 -5.94
CA LEU A 65 -0.92 -2.96 -6.74
C LEU A 65 0.57 -3.07 -6.41
N VAL A 66 1.02 -4.29 -6.13
CA VAL A 66 2.44 -4.63 -5.93
C VAL A 66 2.80 -5.68 -6.96
N GLU A 67 3.78 -5.38 -7.82
CA GLU A 67 4.30 -6.32 -8.81
C GLU A 67 5.70 -6.75 -8.37
N LEU A 68 5.86 -8.03 -8.02
CA LEU A 68 7.16 -8.61 -7.66
C LEU A 68 8.03 -8.92 -8.88
N ASN A 69 7.40 -9.02 -10.07
CA ASN A 69 8.04 -9.32 -11.35
C ASN A 69 8.86 -10.62 -11.37
N GLY A 70 8.65 -11.56 -10.45
CA GLY A 70 9.40 -12.82 -10.33
C GLY A 70 8.77 -14.05 -10.99
N GLY A 71 7.54 -13.95 -11.51
CA GLY A 71 6.78 -15.09 -12.04
C GLY A 71 5.37 -14.70 -12.47
N ARG A 72 4.46 -15.68 -12.51
CA ARG A 72 3.05 -15.50 -12.94
C ARG A 72 2.03 -15.64 -11.80
N GLY A 73 2.48 -15.82 -10.56
CA GLY A 73 1.60 -15.92 -9.40
C GLY A 73 0.88 -14.61 -9.12
N GLU A 74 -0.40 -14.68 -8.78
CA GLU A 74 -1.23 -13.54 -8.41
C GLU A 74 -2.09 -13.89 -7.20
N ALA A 75 -2.26 -12.94 -6.29
CA ALA A 75 -3.22 -13.02 -5.20
C ALA A 75 -3.90 -11.65 -5.01
N LYS A 76 -5.14 -11.67 -4.51
CA LYS A 76 -5.92 -10.47 -4.25
C LYS A 76 -6.58 -10.54 -2.89
N VAL A 77 -6.48 -9.46 -2.14
CA VAL A 77 -7.12 -9.31 -0.82
C VAL A 77 -7.89 -8.00 -0.77
N TRP A 78 -9.00 -8.01 -0.04
CA TRP A 78 -9.73 -6.81 0.34
C TRP A 78 -9.42 -6.49 1.79
N THR A 79 -9.16 -5.22 2.08
CA THR A 79 -8.87 -4.75 3.43
C THR A 79 -9.40 -3.33 3.62
N SER A 80 -9.42 -2.85 4.85
CA SER A 80 -9.78 -1.47 5.20
C SER A 80 -8.59 -0.75 5.79
N ASP A 81 -8.73 0.56 5.95
CA ASP A 81 -7.85 1.33 6.79
C ASP A 81 -8.09 1.03 8.28
N LEU A 82 -7.20 1.58 9.11
CA LEU A 82 -7.26 1.48 10.57
C LEU A 82 -7.29 2.90 11.12
N GLY A 83 -8.46 3.31 11.62
CA GLY A 83 -8.73 4.65 12.14
C GLY A 83 -9.32 4.64 13.55
N TYR A 84 -9.62 5.83 14.08
CA TYR A 84 -10.12 6.01 15.45
C TYR A 84 -11.41 5.25 15.74
N GLY A 85 -12.31 5.13 14.76
CA GLY A 85 -13.57 4.40 14.91
C GLY A 85 -13.35 2.92 15.28
N TYR A 86 -12.38 2.26 14.65
CA TYR A 86 -12.02 0.88 14.98
C TYR A 86 -11.53 0.78 16.43
N VAL A 87 -10.64 1.68 16.84
CA VAL A 87 -10.09 1.69 18.21
C VAL A 87 -11.21 1.93 19.23
N LYS A 88 -12.08 2.92 18.98
CA LYS A 88 -13.20 3.25 19.88
C LYS A 88 -14.13 2.04 20.07
N ILE A 89 -14.57 1.42 18.96
CA ILE A 89 -15.50 0.28 19.00
C ILE A 89 -14.90 -0.89 19.81
N ASN A 90 -13.62 -1.19 19.63
CA ASN A 90 -12.98 -2.34 20.29
C ASN A 90 -12.42 -2.02 21.69
N ALA A 91 -12.26 -0.75 22.07
CA ALA A 91 -11.80 -0.35 23.40
C ALA A 91 -12.96 -0.17 24.40
N GLU A 92 -14.14 0.23 23.94
CA GLU A 92 -15.31 0.48 24.79
C GLU A 92 -16.10 -0.80 25.13
N TYR A 93 -15.82 -1.92 24.45
CA TYR A 93 -16.51 -3.20 24.64
C TYR A 93 -15.52 -4.32 24.97
N ARG A 94 -15.86 -5.19 25.94
CA ARG A 94 -15.24 -6.52 26.07
C ARG A 94 -15.66 -7.35 24.87
N THR A 95 -14.74 -7.53 23.93
CA THR A 95 -14.80 -8.54 22.86
C THR A 95 -13.88 -9.69 23.19
#